data_AF-A0A2G2JX31-F1
#
_entry.id   AF-A0A2G2JX31-F1
#
_cell.length_a   1.000
_cell.length_b   1.000
_cell.length_c   1.000
_cell.angle_alpha   90.00
_cell.angle_beta   90.00
_cell.angle_gamma   90.00
#
_symmetry.space_group_name_H-M   'P 1'
#
loop_
_entity.id
_entity.type
_entity.pdbx_description
1 polymer ?
#
loop_
_entity_poly.entity_id
_entity_poly.type
_entity_poly.pdbx_seq_one_letter_code
_entity_poly.pdbx_strand_id
1 'polypeptide(L)' 'MEFNSLAEFIAMGRHGLYVWLSYGLTALIVTYNVMQPALHRRRLLKEQAQRLRREKRNAPSA' A
#
# COMPACT_ATOMS: atom_id res chain seq x y z
N MET A 1 -35.93 15.31 1.55
CA MET A 1 -34.88 16.01 2.32
C MET A 1 -33.59 15.69 1.62
N GLU A 2 -33.11 16.63 0.81
CA GLU A 2 -31.80 16.58 0.15
C GLU A 2 -30.72 16.70 1.24
N PHE A 3 -29.69 15.85 1.20
CA PHE A 3 -28.56 15.90 2.13
C PHE A 3 -27.90 17.28 2.07
N ASN A 4 -28.04 18.09 3.11
CA ASN A 4 -27.76 19.52 3.01
C ASN A 4 -26.30 19.86 3.37
N SER A 5 -25.47 18.85 3.63
CA SER A 5 -24.05 19.03 3.97
C SER A 5 -23.26 17.72 3.90
N LEU A 6 -21.99 17.80 3.46
CA LEU A 6 -21.01 16.71 3.62
C LEU A 6 -20.90 16.25 5.08
N ALA A 7 -21.11 17.15 6.05
CA ALA A 7 -21.09 16.81 7.46
C ALA A 7 -22.20 15.84 7.88
N GLU A 8 -23.41 15.93 7.29
CA GLU A 8 -24.50 14.98 7.55
C GLU A 8 -24.26 13.62 6.90
N PHE A 9 -23.54 13.60 5.78
CA PHE A 9 -23.14 12.35 5.12
C PHE A 9 -22.08 11.59 5.95
N ILE A 10 -21.14 12.31 6.57
CA ILE A 10 -20.16 11.73 7.48
C ILE A 10 -20.81 11.36 8.83
N ALA A 11 -21.70 12.22 9.34
CA ALA A 11 -22.43 12.04 10.59
C ALA A 11 -23.83 11.44 10.36
N MET A 12 -23.95 10.46 9.45
CA MET A 12 -25.20 9.76 9.14
C MET A 12 -25.58 8.77 10.26
N GLY A 13 -25.64 9.26 11.51
CA GLY A 13 -26.01 8.54 12.71
C GLY A 13 -25.49 7.09 12.77
N ARG A 14 -26.43 6.16 12.95
CA ARG A 14 -26.15 4.71 13.04
C ARG A 14 -25.67 4.05 11.74
N HIS A 15 -25.93 4.64 10.56
CA HIS A 15 -25.57 4.02 9.28
C HIS A 15 -24.17 4.39 8.80
N GLY A 16 -23.68 5.59 9.13
CA GLY A 16 -22.34 6.04 8.78
C GLY A 16 -21.24 5.10 9.29
N LEU A 17 -21.40 4.55 10.50
CA LEU A 17 -20.42 3.62 11.09
C LEU A 17 -20.22 2.37 10.22
N TYR A 18 -21.28 1.79 9.68
CA TYR A 18 -21.19 0.62 8.80
C TYR A 18 -20.49 0.97 7.48
N VAL A 19 -20.83 2.10 6.88
CA VAL A 19 -20.23 2.57 5.63
C VAL A 19 -18.73 2.79 5.81
N TRP A 20 -18.34 3.52 6.85
CA TRP A 20 -16.93 3.78 7.15
C TRP A 20 -16.15 2.50 7.47
N LEU A 21 -16.74 1.54 8.18
CA LEU A 21 -16.10 0.24 8.43
C LEU A 21 -15.93 -0.56 7.14
N SER A 22 -16.93 -0.58 6.24
CA SER A 22 -16.80 -1.23 4.93
C SER A 22 -15.68 -0.58 4.10
N TYR A 23 -15.67 0.76 3.98
CA TYR A 23 -14.59 1.48 3.28
C TYR A 23 -13.22 1.25 3.92
N GLY A 24 -13.14 1.30 5.26
CA GLY A 24 -11.90 1.05 6.00
C GLY A 24 -11.38 -0.36 5.77
N LEU A 25 -12.25 -1.37 5.80
CA LEU A 25 -11.89 -2.76 5.54
C LEU A 25 -11.42 -2.95 4.09
N THR A 26 -12.14 -2.38 3.12
CA THR A 26 -11.72 -2.42 1.72
C THR A 26 -10.38 -1.75 1.51
N ALA A 27 -10.18 -0.55 2.06
CA ALA A 27 -8.92 0.18 1.98
C ALA A 27 -7.76 -0.61 2.61
N LEU A 28 -8.01 -1.28 3.74
CA LEU A 28 -7.02 -2.13 4.41
C LEU A 28 -6.64 -3.32 3.53
N ILE A 29 -7.62 -4.03 2.96
CA ILE A 29 -7.38 -5.19 2.07
C ILE A 29 -6.58 -4.77 0.84
N VAL A 30 -6.98 -3.67 0.18
CA VAL A 30 -6.28 -3.13 -1.00
C VAL A 30 -4.86 -2.73 -0.64
N THR A 31 -4.67 -1.99 0.45
CA THR A 31 -3.34 -1.56 0.92
C THR A 31 -2.46 -2.77 1.21
N TYR A 32 -2.99 -3.78 1.89
CA TYR A 32 -2.28 -5.00 2.18
C TYR A 32 -1.87 -5.73 0.89
N ASN A 33 -2.79 -5.86 -0.06
CA ASN A 33 -2.53 -6.52 -1.33
C ASN A 33 -1.45 -5.80 -2.15
N VAL A 34 -1.40 -4.46 -2.11
CA VAL A 34 -0.37 -3.64 -2.79
C VAL A 34 0.96 -3.62 -2.02
N MET A 35 0.94 -3.67 -0.69
CA MET A 35 2.15 -3.71 0.14
C MET A 35 2.96 -4.99 -0.07
N GLN A 36 2.30 -6.14 -0.23
CA GLN A 36 2.94 -7.44 -0.44
C GLN A 36 3.95 -7.43 -1.63
N PRO A 37 3.55 -7.08 -2.87
CA PRO A 37 4.47 -7.03 -4.00
C PRO A 37 5.46 -5.88 -3.88
N ALA A 38 5.08 -4.74 -3.29
CA ALA A 38 6.00 -3.62 -3.09
C ALA A 38 7.18 -3.98 -2.18
N LEU A 39 6.90 -4.70 -1.07
CA LEU A 39 7.92 -5.18 -0.15
C LEU A 39 8.79 -6.28 -0.80
N HIS A 40 8.19 -7.20 -1.55
CA HIS A 40 8.93 -8.24 -2.27
C HIS A 40 9.87 -7.65 -3.33
N ARG A 41 9.38 -6.70 -4.12
CA ARG A 41 10.17 -6.01 -5.15
C ARG A 41 11.37 -5.26 -4.55
N ARG A 42 11.19 -4.62 -3.39
CA ARG A 42 12.30 -3.95 -2.68
C ARG A 42 13.38 -4.92 -2.25
N ARG A 43 13.02 -6.14 -1.81
CA ARG A 43 13.99 -7.19 -1.44
C ARG A 43 14.76 -7.68 -2.65
N LEU A 44 14.07 -7.99 -3.74
CA LEU A 44 14.70 -8.45 -4.99
C LEU A 44 15.68 -7.40 -5.56
N LEU A 45 15.28 -6.12 -5.60
CA LEU A 45 16.17 -5.05 -6.05
C LEU A 45 17.40 -4.90 -5.15
N LYS A 46 17.24 -5.06 -3.83
CA LYS A 46 18.36 -5.00 -2.88
C LYS A 46 19.33 -6.16 -3.09
N GLU A 47 18.82 -7.37 -3.32
CA GLU A 47 19.64 -8.55 -3.61
C GLU A 47 20.38 -8.42 -4.95
N GLN A 48 19.70 -7.96 -6.00
CA GLN A 48 20.31 -7.69 -7.31
C GLN A 48 21.41 -6.63 -7.21
N ALA A 49 21.17 -5.53 -6.49
CA ALA A 49 22.17 -4.50 -6.26
C ALA A 49 23.40 -5.04 -5.50
N GLN A 50 23.19 -5.93 -4.52
CA GLN A 50 24.31 -6.57 -3.82
C GLN A 50 25.10 -7.54 -4.70
N ARG A 51 24.44 -8.31 -5.57
CA ARG A 51 25.10 -9.20 -6.55
C ARG A 51 25.97 -8.41 -7.53
N LEU A 52 25.42 -7.34 -8.11
CA LEU A 52 26.15 -6.47 -9.04
C LEU A 52 27.40 -5.84 -8.39
N ARG A 53 27.32 -5.47 -7.10
CA ARG A 53 28.49 -4.96 -6.36
C ARG A 53 29.58 -6.02 -6.15
N ARG A 54 29.22 -7.30 -6.04
CA ARG A 54 30.20 -8.40 -5.94
C ARG A 54 30.81 -8.71 -7.30
N GLU A 55 30.00 -8.75 -8.35
CA GLU A 55 30.49 -8.92 -9.73
C GLU A 55 31.44 -7.81 -10.15
N LYS A 56 31.13 -6.54 -9.87
CA LYS A 56 32.05 -5.42 -10.14
C LYS A 56 33.36 -5.49 -9.36
N ARG A 57 33.37 -6.11 -8.17
CA ARG A 57 34.59 -6.28 -7.37
C ARG A 57 35.43 -7.47 -7.82
N ASN A 58 34.80 -8.48 -8.40
CA ASN A 58 35.45 -9.69 -8.92
C ASN A 58 35.72 -9.62 -10.43
N ALA A 59 35.19 -8.61 -11.12
CA ALA A 59 35.55 -8.29 -12.50
C ALA A 59 37.04 -7.95 -12.52
N PRO A 60 37.88 -8.72 -13.23
CA PRO A 60 39.29 -8.44 -13.33
C PRO A 60 39.46 -7.06 -13.95
N SER A 61 40.21 -6.18 -13.29
CA SER A 61 40.74 -4.99 -13.96
C SER A 61 41.61 -5.50 -15.10
N ALA A 62 41.10 -5.39 -16.33
CA ALA A 62 41.93 -5.44 -17.53
C ALA A 62 42.78 -4.16 -17.61
#